data_AF-A0A2U2PBT8-F1
#
_entry.id   AF-A0A2U2PBT8-F1
#
_cell.length_a   1.000
_cell.length_b   1.000
_cell.length_c   1.000
_cell.angle_alpha   90.00
_cell.angle_beta   90.00
_cell.angle_gamma   90.00
#
_symmetry.space_group_name_H-M   'P 1'
#
loop_
_entity.id
_entity.type
_entity.pdbx_description
1 polymer ?
#
loop_
_entity_poly.entity_id
_entity_poly.type
_entity_poly.pdbx_seq_one_letter_code
_entity_poly.pdbx_strand_id
1 'polypeptide(L)'
;MRAIRNCISLVCLVGMLTIHNDVSAQCAMCTLNAENSVKNGNTQGKGLNDGILYLLAAPYLAVAGIGLLWYKKYRKKNVNLNVRNERINLN
;
A
#
# COMPACT_ATOMS: atom_id res chain seq x y z
N MET A 1 6.00 -0.38 33.68
CA MET A 1 5.32 0.61 32.80
C MET A 1 5.77 0.55 31.33
N ARG A 2 7.07 0.61 31.02
CA ARG A 2 7.55 0.56 29.61
C ARG A 2 7.23 -0.76 28.90
N ALA A 3 7.39 -1.90 29.58
CA ALA A 3 7.05 -3.22 29.03
C ALA A 3 5.55 -3.37 28.73
N ILE A 4 4.67 -2.92 29.64
CA ILE A 4 3.21 -2.95 29.44
C ILE A 4 2.80 -2.06 28.26
N ARG A 5 3.34 -0.84 28.16
CA ARG A 5 3.06 0.06 27.03
C ARG A 5 3.54 -0.52 25.70
N ASN A 6 4.70 -1.19 25.70
CA ASN A 6 5.22 -1.87 24.52
C ASN A 6 4.36 -3.09 24.14
N CYS A 7 3.89 -3.88 25.12
CA CYS A 7 2.97 -4.98 24.87
C CYS A 7 1.63 -4.49 24.31
N ILE A 8 1.06 -3.42 24.87
CA ILE A 8 -0.17 -2.80 24.35
C ILE A 8 0.05 -2.32 22.90
N SER A 9 1.16 -1.63 22.64
CA SER A 9 1.49 -1.17 21.29
C SER A 9 1.68 -2.33 20.31
N LEU A 10 2.28 -3.44 20.75
CA LEU A 10 2.52 -4.63 19.93
C LEU A 10 1.22 -5.38 19.64
N VAL A 11 0.33 -5.49 20.63
CA VAL A 11 -1.00 -6.09 20.48
C VAL A 11 -1.88 -5.26 19.55
N CYS A 12 -1.88 -3.93 19.68
CA CYS A 12 -2.60 -3.05 18.75
C CYS A 12 -2.05 -3.14 17.32
N LEU A 13 -0.73 -3.21 17.16
CA LEU A 13 -0.11 -3.36 15.85
C LEU A 13 -0.52 -4.70 15.21
N VAL A 14 -0.41 -5.81 15.95
CA VAL A 14 -0.82 -7.14 15.46
C VAL A 14 -2.32 -7.18 15.15
N GLY A 15 -3.17 -6.59 15.99
CA GLY A 15 -4.62 -6.51 15.78
C GLY A 15 -5.01 -5.73 14.52
N MET A 16 -4.26 -4.69 14.15
CA MET A 16 -4.47 -3.97 12.90
C MET A 16 -4.06 -4.78 11.66
N LEU A 17 -3.06 -5.66 11.77
CA LEU A 17 -2.66 -6.52 10.65
C LEU A 17 -3.65 -7.66 10.37
N THR A 18 -4.54 -8.02 11.31
CA THR A 18 -5.48 -9.14 11.16
C THR A 18 -6.84 -8.75 10.58
N ILE A 19 -7.08 -7.46 10.30
CA ILE A 19 -8.35 -7.00 9.75
C ILE A 19 -8.35 -7.24 8.24
N HIS A 20 -8.97 -8.33 7.79
CA HIS A 20 -9.26 -8.57 6.39
C HIS A 20 -10.69 -8.09 6.10
N ASN A 21 -10.83 -7.03 5.31
CA ASN A 21 -12.13 -6.60 4.80
C ASN A 21 -12.28 -7.12 3.37
N ASP A 22 -13.45 -7.65 3.02
CA ASP A 22 -13.80 -7.94 1.63
C ASP A 22 -13.81 -6.61 0.86
N VAL A 23 -12.81 -6.41 0.00
CA VAL A 23 -12.68 -5.20 -0.81
C VAL A 23 -13.63 -5.32 -2.00
N SER A 24 -14.79 -4.65 -1.94
CA SER A 24 -15.60 -4.43 -3.14
C SER A 24 -14.91 -3.37 -4.01
N ALA A 25 -14.80 -3.59 -5.33
CA ALA A 25 -14.24 -2.53 -6.19
C ALA A 25 -15.11 -1.28 -6.10
N GLN A 26 -14.45 -0.13 -6.11
CA GLN A 26 -15.09 1.18 -6.03
C GLN A 26 -15.87 1.55 -7.31
N CYS A 27 -15.71 0.78 -8.39
CA CYS A 27 -16.44 1.00 -9.63
C CYS A 27 -17.71 0.16 -9.69
N ALA A 28 -18.78 0.64 -9.04
CA ALA A 28 -20.11 0.03 -9.06
C ALA A 28 -20.61 -0.27 -10.49
N MET A 29 -20.23 0.54 -11.48
CA MET A 29 -20.65 0.36 -12.88
C MET A 29 -19.99 -0.84 -13.58
N CYS A 30 -18.73 -1.16 -13.27
CA CYS A 30 -18.06 -2.34 -13.85
C CYS A 30 -18.61 -3.64 -13.24
N THR A 31 -18.87 -3.63 -11.93
CA THR A 31 -19.44 -4.75 -11.20
C THR A 31 -20.88 -5.04 -11.63
N LEU A 32 -21.75 -4.02 -11.73
CA LEU A 32 -23.14 -4.19 -12.16
C LEU A 32 -23.26 -4.72 -13.59
N ASN A 33 -22.44 -4.24 -14.52
CA ASN A 33 -22.45 -4.73 -15.91
C ASN A 33 -21.91 -6.15 -16.02
N ALA A 34 -20.89 -6.50 -15.23
CA ALA A 34 -20.36 -7.86 -15.16
C ALA A 34 -21.39 -8.83 -14.56
N GLU A 35 -22.02 -8.46 -13.43
CA GLU A 35 -23.05 -9.26 -12.78
C GLU A 35 -24.28 -9.47 -13.67
N ASN A 36 -24.75 -8.42 -14.35
CA ASN A 36 -25.87 -8.53 -15.30
C ASN A 36 -25.51 -9.40 -16.51
N SER A 37 -24.26 -9.34 -16.98
CA SER A 37 -23.78 -10.22 -18.05
C SER A 37 -23.78 -11.68 -17.60
N VAL A 38 -23.31 -11.97 -16.37
CA VAL A 38 -23.32 -13.34 -15.81
C VAL A 38 -24.73 -13.87 -15.60
N LYS A 39 -25.67 -13.03 -15.15
CA LYS A 39 -27.09 -13.39 -15.01
C LYS A 39 -27.75 -13.77 -16.34
N ASN A 40 -27.29 -13.19 -17.45
CA ASN A 40 -27.75 -13.52 -18.81
C ASN A 40 -26.98 -14.70 -19.44
N GLY A 41 -26.26 -15.50 -18.64
CA GLY A 41 -25.57 -16.71 -19.09
C GLY A 41 -24.14 -16.50 -19.60
N ASN A 42 -23.62 -15.27 -19.56
CA ASN A 42 -22.26 -14.98 -20.01
C ASN A 42 -21.22 -15.30 -18.93
N THR A 43 -20.27 -16.18 -19.20
CA THR A 43 -19.22 -16.55 -18.23
C THR A 43 -18.09 -15.54 -18.14
N GLN A 44 -17.96 -14.62 -19.10
CA GLN A 44 -16.84 -13.67 -19.19
C GLN A 44 -16.82 -12.63 -18.04
N GLY A 45 -17.97 -12.38 -17.40
CA GLY A 45 -18.09 -11.44 -16.28
C GLY A 45 -17.67 -12.02 -14.92
N LYS A 46 -17.45 -13.34 -14.81
CA LYS A 46 -16.99 -13.97 -13.56
C LYS A 46 -15.52 -13.59 -13.30
N GLY A 47 -15.24 -13.06 -12.11
CA GLY A 47 -13.86 -12.69 -11.70
C GLY A 47 -13.36 -11.35 -12.24
N LEU A 48 -14.20 -10.54 -12.90
CA LEU A 48 -13.78 -9.23 -13.40
C LEU A 48 -13.36 -8.28 -12.27
N ASN A 49 -14.05 -8.33 -11.12
CA ASN A 49 -13.73 -7.53 -9.93
C ASN A 49 -12.30 -7.80 -9.43
N ASP A 50 -11.91 -9.08 -9.38
CA ASP A 50 -10.57 -9.49 -8.98
C ASP A 50 -9.53 -8.97 -9.99
N GLY A 51 -9.84 -9.04 -11.28
CA GLY A 51 -8.99 -8.48 -12.34
C GLY A 51 -8.74 -6.96 -12.18
N ILE A 52 -9.77 -6.20 -11.83
CA ILE A 52 -9.66 -4.75 -11.57
C ILE A 52 -8.76 -4.48 -10.36
N LEU A 53 -8.94 -5.22 -9.27
CA LEU A 53 -8.09 -5.09 -8.07
C LEU A 53 -6.63 -5.43 -8.39
N TYR A 54 -6.38 -6.48 -9.17
CA TYR A 54 -5.03 -6.83 -9.62
C TYR A 54 -4.39 -5.72 -10.47
N LEU A 55 -5.13 -5.18 -11.44
CA LEU A 55 -4.65 -4.09 -12.29
C LEU A 55 -4.39 -2.81 -11.50
N LEU A 56 -5.22 -2.50 -10.50
CA LEU A 56 -5.03 -1.34 -9.64
C LEU A 56 -3.86 -1.52 -8.68
N ALA A 57 -3.64 -2.73 -8.14
CA ALA A 57 -2.52 -3.02 -7.25
C ALA A 57 -1.15 -3.01 -7.98
N ALA A 58 -1.12 -3.46 -9.24
CA ALA A 58 0.11 -3.59 -10.03
C ALA A 58 1.00 -2.32 -10.07
N PRO A 59 0.50 -1.11 -10.39
CA PRO A 59 1.34 0.09 -10.42
C PRO A 59 1.93 0.45 -9.05
N TYR A 60 1.17 0.28 -7.96
CA TYR A 60 1.67 0.58 -6.62
C TYR A 60 2.76 -0.41 -6.18
N LEU A 61 2.56 -1.70 -6.47
CA LEU A 61 3.57 -2.72 -6.18
C LEU A 61 4.84 -2.51 -7.01
N ALA A 62 4.70 -2.13 -8.29
CA ALA A 62 5.84 -1.81 -9.13
C ALA A 62 6.63 -0.60 -8.60
N VAL A 63 5.95 0.49 -8.24
CA VAL A 63 6.59 1.69 -7.66
C VAL A 63 7.25 1.37 -6.31
N ALA A 64 6.57 0.61 -5.44
CA ALA A 64 7.15 0.20 -4.17
C ALA A 64 8.40 -0.67 -4.36
N GLY A 65 8.36 -1.63 -5.28
CA GLY A 65 9.50 -2.49 -5.61
C GLY A 65 10.69 -1.69 -6.14
N ILE A 66 10.46 -0.84 -7.14
CA ILE A 66 11.50 0.03 -7.71
C ILE A 66 12.05 0.99 -6.65
N GLY A 67 11.18 1.61 -5.86
CA GLY A 67 11.56 2.53 -4.79
C GLY A 67 12.42 1.86 -3.72
N LEU A 68 12.08 0.64 -3.31
CA LEU A 68 12.87 -0.14 -2.35
C LEU A 68 14.24 -0.52 -2.91
N LEU A 69 14.31 -0.98 -4.16
CA LEU A 69 15.58 -1.31 -4.81
C LEU A 69 16.47 -0.07 -4.95
N TRP A 70 15.89 1.05 -5.39
CA TRP A 70 16.59 2.33 -5.51
C TRP A 70 17.10 2.81 -4.16
N TYR A 71 16.25 2.80 -3.13
CA TYR A 71 16.64 3.19 -1.77
C TYR A 71 17.77 2.32 -1.24
N LYS A 72 17.68 0.99 -1.37
CA LYS A 72 18.71 0.08 -0.89
C LYS A 72 20.04 0.27 -1.62
N LYS A 73 20.01 0.56 -2.93
CA LYS A 73 21.21 0.74 -3.76
C LYS A 73 21.88 2.10 -3.55
N TYR A 74 21.11 3.18 -3.45
CA TYR A 74 21.64 4.54 -3.45
C TYR A 74 21.71 5.20 -2.08
N ARG A 75 21.19 4.56 -1.02
CA ARG A 75 21.37 5.04 0.35
C ARG A 75 22.85 4.91 0.75
N LYS A 76 23.58 6.03 0.67
CA LYS A 76 24.94 6.14 1.21
C LYS A 76 24.91 5.86 2.72
N LYS A 77 25.63 4.84 3.14
CA LYS A 77 25.91 4.61 4.57
C LYS A 77 27.14 5.42 4.93
N ASN A 78 27.10 6.13 6.06
CA ASN A 78 28.19 6.97 6.59
C ASN A 78 28.44 8.27 5.82
N VAL A 79 27.38 9.08 5.63
CA VAL A 79 27.56 10.48 5.21
C VAL A 79 28.04 11.28 6.42
N ASN A 80 29.27 11.78 6.38
CA ASN A 80 29.73 12.77 7.36
C ASN A 80 29.05 14.10 7.04
N LEU A 81 28.00 14.43 7.80
CA LEU A 81 27.28 15.69 7.66
C LEU A 81 28.11 16.80 8.30
N ASN A 82 28.95 17.46 7.50
CA ASN A 82 29.59 18.69 7.91
C ASN A 82 28.58 19.84 7.77
N VAL A 83 27.71 19.98 8.77
CA VAL A 83 26.83 21.14 8.88
C VAL A 83 27.73 22.31 9.26
N ARG A 84 27.93 23.23 8.30
CA ARG A 84 28.65 24.47 8.54
C ARG A 84 27.97 25.18 9.72
N ASN A 85 28.69 25.34 10.82
CA ASN A 85 28.23 26.03 12.02
C ASN A 85 28.29 27.55 11.81
N GLU A 86 27.59 28.03 10.79
CA GLU A 86 27.47 29.44 10.48
C GLU A 86 26.00 29.82 10.60
N ARG A 87 25.75 30.96 11.22
CA ARG A 87 24.40 31.45 11.46
C ARG A 87 23.83 31.88 10.12
N ILE A 88 22.86 31.13 9.59
CA ILE A 88 22.17 31.49 8.35
C ILE A 88 21.45 32.82 8.61
N ASN A 89 21.98 33.91 8.04
CA ASN A 89 21.34 35.22 8.05
C ASN A 89 20.23 35.20 7.01
N LEU A 90 19.01 34.98 7.48
CA LEU A 90 17.80 35.27 6.72
C LEU A 90 17.53 36.76 6.95
N ASN A 91 17.85 37.58 5.96
CA ASN A 91 17.57 39.02 5.97
C ASN A 91 16.10 39.31 6.28
#